data_AF-A0AAV5SPI2-F1
#
_entry.id   AF-A0AAV5SPI2-F1
#
_cell.length_a   1.000
_cell.length_b   1.000
_cell.length_c   1.000
_cell.angle_alpha   90.00
_cell.angle_beta   90.00
_cell.angle_gamma   90.00
#
_symmetry.space_group_name_H-M   'P 1'
#
loop_
_entity.id
_entity.type
_entity.pdbx_description
1 polymer ?
#
loop_
_entity_poly.entity_id
_entity_poly.type
_entity_poly.pdbx_seq_one_letter_code
_entity_poly.pdbx_strand_id
1 'polypeptide(L)' 'LKHCISTEAAQEISCLEKIKCGTCCKILKHEHSLQLHMKTHINDEMVKKPYACKVCSSRFSQEVHLRQHE' A
#
# COMPACT_ATOMS: atom_id res chain seq x y z
N LEU A 1 -4.96 23.36 -20.15
CA LEU A 1 -3.64 23.26 -20.79
C LEU A 1 -3.35 21.80 -21.12
N LYS A 2 -3.85 21.34 -22.28
CA LYS A 2 -3.58 20.01 -22.84
C LYS A 2 -2.99 20.28 -24.23
N HIS A 3 -1.70 20.05 -24.37
CA HIS A 3 -0.87 20.25 -25.56
C HIS A 3 0.04 18.99 -25.64
N CYS A 4 0.37 18.35 -26.76
CA CYS A 4 0.24 18.64 -28.19
C CYS A 4 0.17 17.31 -29.01
N ILE A 5 -0.66 17.34 -30.06
CA ILE A 5 -0.43 16.98 -31.48
C ILE A 5 0.56 15.84 -31.87
N SER A 6 -0.04 14.84 -32.54
CA SER A 6 0.37 14.02 -33.72
C SER A 6 1.76 13.40 -33.86
N THR A 7 1.80 12.06 -33.90
CA THR A 7 2.24 11.28 -35.08
C THR A 7 1.73 9.82 -34.96
N GLU A 8 1.39 9.23 -36.09
CA GLU A 8 0.73 7.93 -36.26
C GLU A 8 1.63 6.71 -35.95
N ALA A 9 0.96 5.59 -35.63
CA ALA A 9 1.46 4.21 -35.58
C ALA A 9 2.33 3.77 -34.38
N ALA A 10 1.68 3.54 -33.23
CA ALA A 10 1.74 2.29 -32.45
C ALA A 10 0.95 2.48 -31.14
N GLN A 11 0.20 1.45 -30.77
CA GLN A 11 -0.76 1.39 -29.66
C GLN A 11 -0.44 2.26 -28.43
N GLU A 12 -1.41 3.12 -28.11
CA GLU A 12 -1.83 3.52 -26.75
C GLU A 12 -0.71 3.66 -25.72
N ILE A 13 -0.17 4.88 -25.62
CA ILE A 13 0.49 5.34 -24.41
C ILE A 13 -0.58 5.36 -23.31
N SER A 14 -0.75 4.22 -22.64
CA SER A 14 -1.49 4.10 -21.39
C SER A 14 -0.67 4.85 -20.34
N CYS A 15 -0.85 6.17 -20.29
CA CYS A 15 -0.48 7.03 -19.15
C CYS A 15 -1.39 6.71 -17.95
N LEU A 16 -1.52 5.43 -17.63
CA LEU A 16 -2.26 4.97 -16.48
C LEU A 16 -1.42 5.36 -15.27
N GLU A 17 -1.93 6.33 -14.51
CA GLU A 17 -1.35 6.73 -13.24
C GLU A 17 -1.02 5.48 -12.44
N LYS A 18 0.28 5.19 -12.35
CA LYS A 18 0.82 4.05 -11.63
C LYS A 18 0.54 4.29 -10.15
N ILE A 19 -0.36 3.49 -9.56
CA ILE A 19 -0.74 3.67 -8.16
C ILE A 19 0.26 2.93 -7.28
N LYS A 20 0.98 3.69 -6.45
CA LYS A 20 2.01 3.18 -5.54
C LYS A 20 1.40 2.77 -4.20
N CYS A 21 1.71 1.56 -3.75
CA CYS A 21 1.40 1.10 -2.40
C CYS A 21 2.22 1.90 -1.36
N GLY A 22 1.54 2.55 -0.41
CA GLY A 22 2.21 3.29 0.67
C GLY A 22 2.98 2.41 1.65
N THR A 23 2.61 1.12 1.77
CA THR A 23 3.19 0.19 2.76
C THR A 23 4.46 -0.49 2.27
N CYS A 24 4.48 -1.00 1.03
CA CYS A 24 5.63 -1.74 0.47
C CYS A 24 6.20 -1.12 -0.81
N CYS A 25 5.72 0.06 -1.22
CA CYS A 25 6.15 0.75 -2.44
C CYS A 25 5.91 0.01 -3.76
N LYS A 26 5.17 -1.11 -3.75
CA LYS A 26 4.79 -1.83 -4.96
C LYS A 26 3.91 -0.95 -5.85
N ILE A 27 4.19 -0.96 -7.15
CA ILE A 27 3.43 -0.20 -8.14
C ILE A 27 2.39 -1.12 -8.78
N LEU A 28 1.14 -0.68 -8.81
CA LEU A 28 0.03 -1.41 -9.41
C LEU A 28 -0.59 -0.61 -10.55
N LYS A 29 -1.12 -1.34 -11.53
CA LYS A 29 -1.68 -0.80 -12.76
C LYS A 29 -3.06 -0.16 -12.55
N HIS A 30 -3.84 -0.63 -11.58
CA HIS A 30 -5.21 -0.18 -11.35
C HIS A 30 -5.52 0.01 -9.86
N GLU A 31 -6.49 0.86 -9.54
CA GLU A 31 -6.94 1.10 -8.16
C GLU A 31 -7.54 -0.15 -7.51
N HIS A 32 -8.39 -0.91 -8.24
CA HIS A 32 -8.93 -2.16 -7.70
C HIS A 32 -7.81 -3.14 -7.32
N SER A 33 -6.70 -3.15 -8.08
CA SER A 33 -5.55 -3.99 -7.79
C SER A 33 -4.84 -3.52 -6.53
N LEU A 34 -4.73 -2.20 -6.30
CA LEU A 34 -4.25 -1.66 -5.02
C LEU A 34 -5.15 -2.10 -3.87
N GLN A 35 -6.47 -2.00 -4.00
CA GLN A 35 -7.41 -2.39 -2.94
C GLN A 35 -7.27 -3.88 -2.58
N LEU A 36 -7.19 -4.76 -3.58
CA LEU A 36 -6.95 -6.19 -3.35
C LEU A 36 -5.57 -6.44 -2.71
N HIS A 37 -4.55 -5.73 -3.20
CA HIS A 37 -3.19 -5.81 -2.65
C HIS A 37 -3.12 -5.35 -1.19
N MET A 38 -3.89 -4.34 -0.78
CA MET A 38 -3.92 -3.91 0.62
C MET A 38 -4.40 -5.02 1.54
N LYS A 39 -5.25 -5.94 1.08
CA LYS A 39 -5.63 -7.13 1.86
C LYS A 39 -4.44 -8.04 2.17
N THR A 40 -3.38 -8.02 1.36
CA THR A 40 -2.15 -8.78 1.62
C THR A 40 -1.26 -8.12 2.69
N HIS A 41 -1.42 -6.81 2.90
CA HIS A 41 -0.77 -6.09 4.00
C HIS A 41 -1.52 -6.26 5.32
N ILE A 42 -2.83 -6.46 5.24
CA ILE A 42 -3.65 -6.92 6.36
C ILE A 42 -3.34 -8.41 6.56
N ASN A 43 -2.13 -8.73 7.01
CA ASN A 43 -1.88 -10.04 7.56
C ASN A 43 -2.73 -10.20 8.83
N ASP A 44 -3.19 -11.42 9.09
CA ASP A 44 -3.99 -11.72 10.27
C ASP A 44 -3.23 -11.30 11.56
N GLU A 45 -1.90 -11.24 11.53
CA GLU A 45 -1.10 -10.67 12.62
C GLU A 45 -1.32 -9.17 12.88
N MET A 46 -1.49 -8.29 11.89
CA MET A 46 -1.78 -6.87 12.15
C MET A 46 -3.16 -6.70 12.79
N VAL A 47 -4.11 -7.58 12.45
CA VAL A 47 -5.47 -7.61 13.02
C VAL A 47 -5.46 -8.25 14.41
N LYS A 48 -4.75 -9.37 14.58
CA LYS A 48 -4.57 -10.10 15.86
C LYS A 48 -3.67 -9.36 16.83
N LYS A 49 -2.77 -8.50 16.33
CA LYS A 49 -1.81 -7.68 17.10
C LYS A 49 -1.92 -6.21 16.68
N PRO A 50 -3.04 -5.54 17.01
CA PRO A 50 -3.29 -4.18 16.58
C PRO A 50 -2.38 -3.15 17.28
N TYR A 51 -1.83 -3.48 18.45
CA TYR A 51 -1.00 -2.57 19.24
C TYR A 51 0.47 -2.66 18.81
N ALA A 52 1.06 -1.56 18.34
CA ALA A 52 2.44 -1.52 17.84
C ALA A 52 3.31 -0.58 18.69
N CYS A 53 4.54 -1.01 18.99
CA CYS A 53 5.55 -0.17 19.61
C CYS A 53 6.01 0.92 18.62
N LYS A 54 6.22 2.14 19.12
CA LYS A 54 6.69 3.27 18.28
C LYS A 54 8.21 3.31 18.12
N VAL A 55 8.94 2.61 19.00
CA VAL A 55 10.41 2.60 19.04
C VAL A 55 10.98 1.40 18.30
N CYS A 56 10.30 0.24 18.36
CA CYS A 56 10.71 -0.98 17.66
C CYS A 56 9.56 -1.56 16.84
N SER A 57 9.86 -2.56 15.99
CA SER A 57 8.87 -3.19 15.11
C SER A 57 7.95 -4.21 15.79
N SER A 58 7.93 -4.27 17.13
CA SER A 58 7.12 -5.25 17.88
C SER A 58 5.63 -4.90 17.88
N ARG A 59 4.79 -5.94 17.76
CA ARG A 59 3.33 -5.83 17.81
C ARG A 59 2.74 -6.78 18.85
N PHE A 60 1.67 -6.35 19.51
CA PHE A 60 1.02 -7.05 20.62
C PHE A 60 -0.48 -7.18 20.37
N SER A 61 -1.07 -8.28 20.86
CA SER A 61 -2.51 -8.55 20.80
C SER A 61 -3.33 -7.80 21.83
N GLN A 62 -2.69 -7.28 22.87
CA GLN A 62 -3.33 -6.57 23.97
C GLN A 62 -2.55 -5.30 24.32
N GLU A 63 -3.25 -4.25 24.70
CA GLU A 63 -2.66 -2.97 25.08
C GLU A 63 -1.76 -3.11 26.31
N VAL A 64 -2.15 -3.92 27.30
CA VAL A 64 -1.38 -4.14 28.54
C VAL A 64 0.03 -4.69 28.26
N HIS A 65 0.15 -5.57 27.25
CA HIS A 65 1.46 -6.11 26.85
C HIS A 65 2.31 -5.08 26.12
N LEU A 66 1.70 -4.19 25.34
CA LEU A 66 2.43 -3.05 24.77
C LEU A 66 2.92 -2.12 25.89
N ARG A 67 2.06 -1.78 26.85
CA ARG A 67 2.43 -0.88 27.97
C ARG A 67 3.54 -1.43 28.87
N GLN A 68 3.63 -2.74 29.01
CA GLN A 68 4.73 -3.37 29.76
C GLN A 68 6.03 -3.42 28.96
N HIS A 69 5.93 -3.38 27.63
CA HIS A 69 7.07 -3.38 26.73
C HIS A 69 7.67 -1.98 26.52
N GLU A 70 6.83 -0.94 26.45
CA GLU A 70 7.23 0.48 26.38
C GLU A 70 7.89 0.97 27.66
#